data_AF-A0A377H642-F1
#
_entry.id   AF-A0A377H642-F1
#
_cell.length_a   1.000
_cell.length_b   1.000
_cell.length_c   1.000
_cell.angle_alpha   90.00
_cell.angle_beta   90.00
_cell.angle_gamma   90.00
#
_symmetry.space_group_name_H-M   'P 1'
#
loop_
_entity.id
_entity.type
_entity.pdbx_description
1 polymer ?
#
loop_
_entity_poly.entity_id
_entity_poly.type
_entity_poly.pdbx_seq_one_letter_code
_entity_poly.pdbx_strand_id
1 'polypeptide(L)'
;MEIATFKKMFSVFEQSDDETISLWADVANTFLKESWALSGKTFEHAHLLLTAHLLHLATKANSGSENGTTGVVASASQGSVSVSFSTPQTSNGWQYWLSTSPYGLQLWALLKQLSAGGFYIGGLPERKAVKKVGGVWL
;
A
#
# COMPACT_ATOMS: atom_id res chain seq x y z
N MET A 1 -16.78 -0.59 3.02
CA MET A 1 -15.90 -1.23 4.03
C MET A 1 -16.69 -1.42 5.31
N GLU A 2 -16.55 -2.56 5.98
CA GLU A 2 -17.13 -2.79 7.32
C GLU A 2 -16.21 -2.22 8.42
N ILE A 3 -16.66 -1.17 9.11
CA ILE A 3 -15.88 -0.43 10.12
C ILE A 3 -15.56 -1.33 11.34
N ALA A 4 -16.50 -2.20 11.73
CA ALA A 4 -16.29 -3.14 12.83
C ALA A 4 -15.16 -4.13 12.54
N THR A 5 -15.02 -4.58 11.29
CA THR A 5 -13.93 -5.46 10.86
C THR A 5 -12.60 -4.70 10.83
N PHE A 6 -12.61 -3.45 10.38
CA PHE A 6 -11.43 -2.59 10.38
C PHE A 6 -10.87 -2.39 11.79
N LYS A 7 -11.71 -2.01 12.76
CA LYS A 7 -11.29 -1.81 14.16
C LYS A 7 -10.74 -3.08 14.80
N LYS A 8 -11.31 -4.25 14.48
CA LYS A 8 -10.79 -5.55 14.93
C LYS A 8 -9.42 -5.88 14.34
N MET A 9 -9.20 -5.51 13.07
CA MET A 9 -7.95 -5.78 12.36
C MET A 9 -6.83 -4.84 12.80
N PHE A 10 -7.17 -3.59 13.12
CA PHE A 10 -6.24 -2.56 13.56
C PHE A 10 -6.70 -1.96 14.90
N SER A 11 -6.36 -2.64 16.00
CA SER A 11 -6.73 -2.22 17.36
C SER A 11 -6.22 -0.81 17.74
N VAL A 12 -5.19 -0.33 17.06
CA VAL A 12 -4.66 1.04 17.23
C VAL A 12 -5.70 2.12 16.92
N PHE A 13 -6.67 1.84 16.04
CA PHE A 13 -7.72 2.79 15.63
C PHE A 13 -9.07 2.56 16.32
N GLU A 14 -9.11 1.76 17.39
CA GLU A 14 -10.36 1.47 18.10
C GLU A 14 -11.00 2.73 18.72
N GLN A 15 -10.16 3.62 19.24
CA GLN A 15 -10.55 4.90 19.83
C GLN A 15 -10.88 5.99 18.78
N SER A 16 -10.59 5.76 17.50
CA SER A 16 -10.89 6.72 16.44
C SER A 16 -12.39 6.74 16.14
N ASP A 17 -12.89 7.95 15.86
CA ASP A 17 -14.30 8.18 15.55
C ASP A 17 -14.71 7.53 14.21
N ASP A 18 -15.91 6.95 14.16
CA ASP A 18 -16.38 6.19 13.00
C ASP A 18 -16.55 7.07 11.75
N GLU A 19 -16.92 8.34 11.91
CA GLU A 19 -17.05 9.29 10.79
C GLU A 19 -15.68 9.64 10.21
N THR A 20 -14.66 9.75 11.05
CA THR A 20 -13.30 9.98 10.55
C THR A 20 -12.79 8.80 9.72
N ILE A 21 -13.07 7.57 10.16
CA ILE A 21 -12.67 6.37 9.44
C ILE A 21 -13.38 6.28 8.09
N SER A 22 -14.68 6.59 8.03
CA SER A 22 -15.43 6.57 6.77
C SER A 22 -14.94 7.62 5.78
N LEU A 23 -14.61 8.83 6.26
CA LEU A 23 -14.05 9.90 5.42
C LEU A 23 -12.71 9.48 4.81
N TRP A 24 -11.80 8.90 5.61
CA TRP A 24 -10.53 8.40 5.08
C TRP A 24 -10.69 7.18 4.16
N ALA A 25 -11.75 6.38 4.35
CA ALA A 25 -12.13 5.31 3.44
C ALA A 25 -12.58 5.82 2.06
N ASP A 26 -13.30 6.94 2.02
CA ASP A 26 -13.65 7.59 0.76
C ASP A 26 -12.42 8.17 0.06
N VAL A 27 -11.49 8.75 0.81
CA VAL A 27 -10.20 9.20 0.26
C VAL A 27 -9.42 8.01 -0.32
N ALA A 28 -9.42 6.85 0.35
CA ALA A 28 -8.75 5.64 -0.15
C ALA A 28 -9.30 5.17 -1.52
N ASN A 29 -10.60 5.37 -1.80
CA ASN A 29 -11.20 5.06 -3.10
C ASN A 29 -10.66 5.93 -4.25
N THR A 30 -10.07 7.09 -3.96
CA THR A 30 -9.45 7.93 -4.99
C THR A 30 -8.13 7.36 -5.50
N PHE A 31 -7.42 6.61 -4.66
CA PHE A 31 -6.13 6.01 -4.97
C PHE A 31 -6.24 4.58 -5.50
N LEU A 32 -7.18 3.79 -4.97
CA LEU A 32 -7.41 2.41 -5.38
C LEU A 32 -8.78 2.26 -6.03
N LYS A 33 -8.80 1.59 -7.18
CA LYS A 33 -10.02 1.19 -7.88
C LYS A 33 -9.99 -0.31 -8.10
N GLU A 34 -11.17 -0.91 -8.11
CA GLU A 34 -11.29 -2.32 -8.50
C GLU A 34 -10.77 -2.51 -9.92
N SER A 35 -10.04 -3.60 -10.11
CA SER A 35 -9.52 -4.02 -11.40
C SER A 35 -9.58 -5.54 -11.49
N TRP A 36 -9.34 -6.07 -12.68
CA TRP A 36 -9.30 -7.51 -12.90
C TRP A 36 -8.29 -8.23 -11.98
N ALA A 37 -7.14 -7.60 -11.68
CA ALA A 37 -6.12 -8.15 -10.78
C ALA A 37 -6.43 -7.91 -9.29
N LEU A 38 -7.02 -6.76 -8.97
CA LEU A 38 -7.38 -6.36 -7.61
C LEU A 38 -8.91 -6.36 -7.47
N SER A 39 -9.46 -7.52 -7.12
CA SER A 39 -10.92 -7.75 -7.06
C SER A 39 -11.33 -8.58 -5.83
N GLY A 40 -12.57 -8.36 -5.37
CA GLY A 40 -13.16 -9.08 -4.24
C GLY A 40 -12.36 -8.91 -2.95
N LYS A 41 -12.02 -10.02 -2.28
CA LYS A 41 -11.35 -10.02 -0.98
C LYS A 41 -9.97 -9.34 -0.99
N THR A 42 -9.24 -9.39 -2.11
CA THR A 42 -7.92 -8.74 -2.20
C THR A 42 -8.07 -7.23 -2.28
N PHE A 43 -9.11 -6.75 -2.98
CA PHE A 43 -9.46 -5.33 -3.02
C PHE A 43 -9.91 -4.83 -1.65
N GLU A 44 -10.79 -5.56 -0.97
CA GLU A 44 -11.23 -5.22 0.39
C GLU A 44 -10.05 -5.12 1.36
N HIS A 45 -9.13 -6.09 1.32
CA HIS A 45 -7.95 -6.06 2.17
C HIS A 45 -6.98 -4.93 1.81
N ALA A 46 -6.79 -4.64 0.53
CA ALA A 46 -5.97 -3.50 0.09
C ALA A 46 -6.59 -2.16 0.53
N HIS A 47 -7.92 -2.04 0.48
CA HIS A 47 -8.65 -0.86 0.94
C HIS A 47 -8.51 -0.67 2.46
N LEU A 48 -8.61 -1.75 3.24
CA LEU A 48 -8.33 -1.76 4.69
C LEU A 48 -6.90 -1.31 5.02
N LEU A 49 -5.90 -1.77 4.27
CA LEU A 49 -4.50 -1.37 4.50
C LEU A 49 -4.25 0.09 4.11
N LEU A 50 -4.85 0.57 3.01
CA LEU A 50 -4.67 1.94 2.55
C LEU A 50 -5.32 2.96 3.50
N THR A 51 -6.51 2.67 4.00
CA THR A 51 -7.17 3.51 5.01
C THR A 51 -6.37 3.61 6.30
N ALA A 52 -5.85 2.48 6.79
CA ALA A 52 -4.96 2.44 7.94
C ALA A 52 -3.68 3.25 7.70
N HIS A 53 -3.12 3.19 6.48
CA HIS A 53 -1.98 4.02 6.09
C HIS A 53 -2.30 5.52 6.18
N LEU A 54 -3.41 5.96 5.59
CA LEU A 54 -3.83 7.36 5.59
C LEU A 54 -4.11 7.87 7.00
N LEU A 55 -4.84 7.11 7.82
CA LEU A 55 -5.08 7.43 9.22
C LEU A 55 -3.78 7.51 10.03
N HIS A 56 -2.82 6.61 9.77
CA HIS A 56 -1.53 6.68 10.43
C HIS A 56 -0.75 7.95 10.06
N LEU A 57 -0.80 8.38 8.80
CA LEU A 57 -0.19 9.64 8.38
C LEU A 57 -0.90 10.85 8.99
N ALA A 58 -2.23 10.85 9.03
CA ALA A 58 -3.02 11.95 9.61
C ALA A 58 -2.76 12.11 11.11
N THR A 59 -2.69 11.01 11.85
CA THR A 59 -2.37 11.01 13.29
C THR A 59 -0.95 11.50 13.55
N LYS A 60 0.03 11.06 12.75
CA LYS A 60 1.43 11.55 12.82
C LYS A 60 1.55 13.04 12.50
N ALA A 61 0.78 13.54 11.53
CA ALA A 61 0.76 14.97 11.18
C ALA A 61 0.17 15.81 12.32
N ASN A 62 -0.89 15.32 12.96
CA ASN A 62 -1.56 16.03 14.05
C ASN A 62 -0.76 16.00 15.37
N SER A 63 0.09 14.99 15.60
CA SER A 63 0.92 14.90 16.80
C SER A 63 2.14 15.83 16.82
N GLY A 64 2.29 16.72 15.83
CA GLY A 64 3.29 17.80 15.88
C GLY A 64 4.74 17.31 15.99
N SER A 65 5.07 16.12 15.49
CA SER A 65 6.46 15.69 15.36
C SER A 65 7.11 16.52 14.25
N GLU A 66 7.62 17.70 14.63
CA GLU A 66 8.33 18.68 13.80
C GLU A 66 9.59 18.12 13.12
N ASN A 67 9.99 16.89 13.45
CA ASN A 67 10.89 16.11 12.61
C ASN A 67 10.07 15.35 11.57
N GLY A 68 9.91 15.96 10.39
CA GLY A 68 9.33 15.37 9.19
C GLY A 68 10.14 14.19 8.62
N THR A 69 10.45 13.19 9.44
CA THR A 69 11.07 11.94 9.03
C THR A 69 9.98 10.92 8.70
N THR A 70 9.39 11.09 7.52
CA THR A 70 8.60 10.06 6.81
C THR A 70 9.46 8.91 6.25
N GLY A 71 10.65 8.69 6.83
CA GLY A 71 11.60 7.67 6.39
C GLY A 71 11.40 6.31 7.09
N VAL A 72 11.71 5.24 6.36
CA VAL A 72 11.78 3.87 6.90
C VAL A 72 12.80 3.84 8.03
N VAL A 73 12.39 3.39 9.21
CA VAL A 73 13.30 3.17 10.34
C VAL A 73 14.20 1.99 9.98
N ALA A 74 15.45 2.26 9.60
CA ALA A 74 16.41 1.20 9.22
C ALA A 74 17.09 0.55 10.43
N SER A 75 17.08 1.21 11.59
CA SER A 75 17.52 0.64 12.87
C SER A 75 16.81 1.31 14.04
N ALA A 76 16.36 0.52 15.01
CA ALA A 76 15.96 1.01 16.33
C ALA A 76 16.76 0.21 17.36
N SER A 77 17.61 0.85 18.16
CA SER A 77 18.12 0.24 19.38
C SER A 77 17.40 0.81 20.64
N GLN A 78 17.62 0.20 21.82
CA GLN A 78 17.23 0.81 23.09
C GLN A 78 18.43 0.85 24.07
N GLY A 79 18.82 2.05 24.54
CA GLY A 79 20.07 2.35 25.29
C GLY A 79 21.31 2.65 24.42
N SER A 80 21.74 3.93 24.32
CA SER A 80 22.82 4.43 23.42
C SER A 80 22.55 4.26 21.92
N VAL A 81 21.43 4.81 21.46
CA VAL A 81 20.80 4.33 20.22
C VAL A 81 20.72 5.40 19.18
N SER A 82 21.48 5.17 18.12
CA SER A 82 21.34 5.80 16.84
C SER A 82 20.23 5.10 16.05
N VAL A 83 19.08 5.76 15.93
CA VAL A 83 18.12 5.45 14.86
C VAL A 83 18.68 6.06 13.59
N SER A 84 19.34 5.24 12.77
CA SER A 84 19.83 5.67 11.46
C SER A 84 18.70 5.48 10.46
N PHE A 85 18.18 6.57 9.92
CA PHE A 85 17.21 6.53 8.83
C PHE A 85 17.97 6.32 7.53
N SER A 86 17.92 5.11 6.98
CA SER A 86 18.37 4.89 5.61
C SER A 86 17.36 5.55 4.69
N THR A 87 17.81 6.45 3.82
CA THR A 87 17.01 6.89 2.69
C THR A 87 16.77 5.66 1.81
N PRO A 88 15.53 5.14 1.72
CA PRO A 88 15.32 3.97 0.91
C PRO A 88 15.62 4.37 -0.54
N GLN A 89 16.43 3.59 -1.24
CA GLN A 89 16.76 3.79 -2.66
C GLN A 89 15.52 3.46 -3.51
N THR A 90 14.42 4.16 -3.30
CA THR A 90 13.19 3.97 -4.06
C THR A 90 13.25 4.85 -5.30
N SER A 91 13.21 4.23 -6.46
CA SER A 91 13.13 4.93 -7.76
C SER A 91 11.86 5.76 -7.94
N ASN A 92 10.84 5.60 -7.09
CA ASN A 92 9.50 6.17 -7.29
C ASN A 92 8.92 6.75 -6.00
N GLY A 93 8.39 7.99 -6.07
CA GLY A 93 7.80 8.69 -4.93
C GLY A 93 6.60 7.98 -4.30
N TRP A 94 5.85 7.20 -5.08
CA TRP A 94 4.75 6.38 -4.56
C TRP A 94 5.24 5.28 -3.62
N GLN A 95 6.35 4.64 -3.98
CA GLN A 95 6.97 3.60 -3.16
C GLN A 95 7.51 4.18 -1.85
N TYR A 96 8.14 5.37 -1.93
CA TYR A 96 8.57 6.11 -0.75
C TYR A 96 7.40 6.40 0.20
N TRP A 97 6.31 6.96 -0.33
CA TRP A 97 5.12 7.30 0.46
C TRP A 97 4.52 6.09 1.19
N LEU A 98 4.36 4.96 0.50
CA LEU A 98 3.87 3.73 1.13
C LEU A 98 4.84 3.19 2.20
N SER A 99 6.14 3.40 2.03
CA SER A 99 7.16 2.93 2.99
C SER A 99 7.15 3.67 4.32
N THR A 100 6.50 4.84 4.40
CA THR A 100 6.39 5.66 5.63
C THR A 100 5.61 4.98 6.76
N SER A 101 4.85 3.92 6.47
CA SER A 101 4.08 3.18 7.47
C SER A 101 4.18 1.66 7.26
N PRO A 102 4.01 0.85 8.33
CA PRO A 102 3.96 -0.61 8.20
C PRO A 102 2.79 -1.08 7.31
N TYR A 103 1.64 -0.41 7.37
CA TYR A 103 0.46 -0.75 6.57
C TYR A 103 0.69 -0.53 5.07
N GLY A 104 1.37 0.56 4.72
CA GLY A 104 1.73 0.86 3.33
C GLY A 104 2.78 -0.12 2.77
N LEU A 105 3.71 -0.62 3.58
CA LEU A 105 4.62 -1.69 3.18
C LEU A 105 3.89 -3.01 2.89
N GLN A 106 2.90 -3.38 3.71
CA GLN A 106 2.06 -4.55 3.48
C GLN A 106 1.24 -4.40 2.19
N LEU A 107 0.66 -3.22 1.96
CA LEU A 107 -0.05 -2.91 0.72
C LEU A 107 0.89 -3.03 -0.49
N TRP A 108 2.12 -2.51 -0.38
CA TRP A 108 3.10 -2.61 -1.44
C TRP A 108 3.47 -4.06 -1.74
N ALA A 109 3.68 -4.90 -0.72
CA ALA A 109 3.95 -6.33 -0.90
C ALA A 109 2.78 -7.03 -1.63
N LEU A 110 1.53 -6.72 -1.25
CA LEU A 110 0.34 -7.24 -1.92
C LEU A 110 0.30 -6.82 -3.40
N LEU A 111 0.47 -5.53 -3.69
CA LEU A 111 0.47 -5.03 -5.08
C LEU A 111 1.59 -5.65 -5.91
N LYS A 112 2.77 -5.86 -5.32
CA LYS A 112 3.90 -6.53 -5.98
C LYS A 112 3.58 -7.98 -6.30
N GLN A 113 2.96 -8.71 -5.36
CA GLN A 113 2.51 -10.08 -5.59
C GLN A 113 1.48 -10.15 -6.74
N LEU A 114 0.54 -9.22 -6.81
CA LEU A 114 -0.44 -9.17 -7.90
C LEU A 114 0.22 -8.84 -9.24
N SER A 115 1.19 -7.93 -9.26
CA SER A 115 1.93 -7.56 -10.48
C SER A 115 2.85 -8.68 -11.00
N ALA A 116 3.31 -9.57 -10.12
CA ALA A 116 4.22 -10.65 -10.47
C ALA A 116 3.54 -11.77 -11.28
N GLY A 117 2.21 -11.81 -11.35
CA GLY A 117 1.45 -12.80 -12.12
C GLY A 117 1.68 -12.74 -13.63
N GLY A 118 2.31 -11.67 -14.13
CA GLY A 118 2.58 -11.45 -15.54
C GLY A 118 1.31 -11.21 -16.35
N PHE A 119 1.47 -10.61 -17.52
CA PHE A 119 0.38 -10.39 -18.46
C PHE A 119 0.55 -11.32 -19.65
N TYR A 120 -0.42 -12.22 -19.87
CA TYR A 120 -0.52 -12.91 -21.14
C TYR A 120 -1.31 -12.04 -22.12
N ILE A 121 -0.59 -11.33 -22.98
CA ILE A 121 -1.21 -10.55 -24.07
C ILE A 121 -1.12 -11.39 -25.34
N GLY A 122 -2.17 -12.18 -25.59
CA GLY A 122 -2.33 -12.90 -26.86
C GLY A 122 -2.40 -11.90 -28.03
N GLY A 123 -1.59 -12.12 -29.06
CA GLY A 123 -1.61 -11.31 -30.28
C GLY A 123 -0.34 -10.51 -30.62
N LEU A 124 0.62 -10.33 -29.72
CA LEU A 124 1.87 -9.59 -30.04
C LEU A 124 2.80 -10.34 -31.01
N PRO A 125 3.23 -11.59 -30.72
CA PRO A 125 4.02 -12.39 -31.66
C PRO A 125 3.14 -12.98 -32.77
N GLU A 126 1.88 -13.30 -32.46
CA GLU A 126 0.93 -13.94 -33.38
C GLU A 126 0.54 -13.04 -34.56
N ARG A 127 0.49 -11.71 -34.39
CA ARG A 127 0.25 -10.77 -35.51
C ARG A 127 1.49 -10.45 -36.34
N LYS A 128 2.69 -10.70 -35.80
CA LYS A 128 3.97 -10.43 -36.49
C LYS A 128 4.48 -11.61 -37.30
N ALA A 129 3.87 -12.78 -37.16
CA ALA A 129 4.33 -14.00 -37.80
C ALA A 129 3.24 -14.65 -38.65
N VAL A 130 3.61 -15.11 -39.85
CA VAL A 130 2.73 -15.84 -40.78
C VAL A 130 2.48 -17.29 -40.31
N LYS A 131 3.24 -17.78 -39.32
CA LYS A 131 3.09 -19.09 -38.69
C LYS A 131 2.65 -18.93 -37.23
N LYS A 132 2.02 -19.96 -36.65
CA LYS A 132 1.60 -19.96 -35.24
C LYS A 132 2.84 -19.77 -34.34
N VAL A 133 2.94 -18.61 -33.69
CA VAL A 133 3.94 -18.32 -32.66
C VAL A 133 3.19 -18.21 -31.36
N GLY A 134 3.48 -19.07 -30.37
CA GLY A 134 2.83 -19.01 -29.06
C GLY A 134 2.99 -17.64 -28.40
N GLY A 135 2.10 -17.29 -27.47
CA GLY A 135 2.18 -16.02 -26.76
C GLY A 135 3.44 -15.90 -25.90
N VAL A 136 3.84 -14.65 -25.64
CA VAL A 136 4.98 -14.29 -24.79
C VAL A 136 4.45 -13.85 -23.44
N TRP A 137 5.11 -14.34 -22.37
CA TRP A 137 4.88 -13.89 -21.00
C TRP A 137 5.66 -12.60 -20.76
N LEU A 138 4.98 -11.54 -20.32
CA LEU A 138 5.56 -10.25 -19.95
C LEU A 138 5.38 -9.96 -18.46
#